data_AF-A7A5I3-F1
#
_entry.id   AF-A7A5I3-F1
#
_cell.length_a   1.000
_cell.length_b   1.000
_cell.length_c   1.000
_cell.angle_alpha   90.00
_cell.angle_beta   90.00
_cell.angle_gamma   90.00
#
_symmetry.space_group_name_H-M   'P 1'
#
loop_
_entity.id
_entity.type
_entity.pdbx_description
1 polymer ?
#
loop_
_entity_poly.entity_id
_entity_poly.type
_entity_poly.pdbx_seq_one_letter_code
_entity_poly.pdbx_strand_id
1 'polypeptide(L)'
;MLASTMTRVSSDSRFTPSYFFFALKQWESYLKSQTSGSGIPHVDKEVLGKLEITEFAESEQSKIAEVLSTVDRAIAQTKELIAKQQRIKIGLMRDLLTLGIDEAGQLRSEATHAFEDSPLGRIPM
;
A
#
# COMPACT_ATOMS: atom_id res chain seq x y z
N MET A 1 -24.11 7.35 0.24
CA MET A 1 -24.30 8.07 1.51
C MET A 1 -22.95 8.18 2.20
N LEU A 2 -22.52 9.37 2.62
CA LEU A 2 -21.35 9.50 3.49
C LEU A 2 -21.77 9.10 4.91
N ALA A 3 -20.90 8.39 5.65
CA ALA A 3 -21.14 8.05 7.05
C ALA A 3 -21.11 9.32 7.93
N SER A 4 -21.73 9.27 9.12
CA SER A 4 -21.85 10.41 10.06
C SER A 4 -20.50 11.10 10.41
N THR A 5 -19.38 10.40 10.21
CA THR A 5 -18.02 10.88 10.53
C THR A 5 -17.20 11.27 9.29
N MET A 6 -17.77 11.20 8.08
CA MET A 6 -17.05 11.49 6.84
C MET A 6 -17.56 12.79 6.20
N THR A 7 -16.64 13.73 6.01
CA THR A 7 -16.92 15.00 5.31
C THR A 7 -16.21 15.00 3.95
N ARG A 8 -16.93 15.40 2.90
CA ARG A 8 -16.31 15.69 1.60
C ARG A 8 -15.76 17.11 1.62
N VAL A 9 -14.47 17.24 1.31
CA VAL A 9 -13.82 18.53 1.06
C VAL A 9 -13.57 18.64 -0.44
N SER A 10 -13.89 19.80 -1.02
CA SER A 10 -13.69 20.08 -2.44
C SER A 10 -12.85 21.34 -2.61
N SER A 11 -12.01 21.36 -3.64
CA SER A 11 -11.26 22.56 -4.02
C SER A 11 -12.16 23.60 -4.67
N ASP A 12 -11.77 24.86 -4.51
CA ASP A 12 -12.24 25.98 -5.32
C ASP A 12 -11.56 25.93 -6.71
N SER A 13 -12.10 26.69 -7.66
CA SER A 13 -11.58 26.92 -9.02
C SER A 13 -10.11 27.36 -9.09
N ARG A 14 -9.58 27.93 -8.00
CA ARG A 14 -8.17 28.33 -7.86
C ARG A 14 -7.20 27.16 -7.74
N PHE A 15 -7.69 25.97 -7.37
CA PHE A 15 -6.85 24.80 -7.14
C PHE A 15 -7.29 23.62 -8.02
N THR A 16 -6.33 23.08 -8.76
CA THR A 16 -6.51 21.81 -9.45
C THR A 16 -6.77 20.69 -8.41
N PRO A 17 -7.72 19.77 -8.63
CA PRO A 17 -8.06 18.76 -7.64
C PRO A 17 -6.88 17.86 -7.21
N SER A 18 -5.96 17.59 -8.14
CA SER A 18 -4.76 16.78 -7.89
C SER A 18 -3.76 17.50 -6.99
N TYR A 19 -3.48 18.78 -7.25
CA TYR A 19 -2.66 19.60 -6.37
C TYR A 19 -3.31 19.76 -4.99
N PHE A 20 -4.60 20.07 -4.94
CA PHE A 20 -5.34 20.25 -3.69
C PHE A 20 -5.29 19.01 -2.80
N PHE A 21 -5.38 17.81 -3.39
CA PHE A 21 -5.20 16.56 -2.65
C PHE A 21 -3.82 16.49 -1.97
N PHE A 22 -2.74 16.76 -2.70
CA PHE A 22 -1.39 16.72 -2.15
C PHE A 22 -1.12 17.83 -1.14
N ALA A 23 -1.66 19.04 -1.38
CA ALA A 23 -1.56 20.16 -0.46
C ALA A 23 -2.27 19.85 0.88
N LEU A 24 -3.44 19.23 0.85
CA LEU A 24 -4.10 18.76 2.07
C LEU A 24 -3.34 17.61 2.72
N LYS A 25 -2.76 16.71 1.93
CA LYS A 25 -2.02 15.54 2.43
C LYS A 25 -0.81 15.95 3.28
N GLN A 26 -0.17 17.09 3.01
CA GLN A 26 0.93 17.60 3.83
C GLN A 26 0.51 17.79 5.29
N TRP A 27 -0.75 18.18 5.53
CA TRP A 27 -1.28 18.46 6.85
C TRP A 27 -1.70 17.19 7.60
N GLU A 28 -1.60 16.00 7.01
CA GLU A 28 -2.06 14.75 7.62
C GLU A 28 -1.47 14.51 9.01
N SER A 29 -0.16 14.73 9.19
CA SER A 29 0.47 14.55 10.49
C SER A 29 -0.05 15.53 11.53
N TYR A 30 -0.25 16.79 11.13
CA TYR A 30 -0.83 17.81 12.01
C TYR A 30 -2.27 17.44 12.37
N LEU A 31 -3.10 17.09 11.39
CA LEU A 31 -4.49 16.68 11.61
C LEU A 31 -4.60 15.47 12.54
N LYS A 32 -3.72 14.48 12.40
CA LYS A 32 -3.63 13.33 13.32
C LYS A 32 -3.28 13.73 14.75
N SER A 33 -2.49 14.79 14.93
CA SER A 33 -2.16 15.32 16.27
C SER A 33 -3.31 16.12 16.91
N GLN A 34 -4.24 16.63 16.09
CA GLN A 34 -5.40 17.40 16.53
C GLN A 34 -6.65 16.52 16.71
N THR A 35 -6.53 15.19 16.64
CA THR A 35 -7.70 14.33 16.80
C THR A 35 -8.16 14.27 18.24
N SER A 36 -9.47 14.38 18.44
CA SER A 36 -10.14 14.27 19.73
C SER A 36 -11.00 13.01 19.81
N GLY A 37 -11.28 12.54 21.03
CA GLY A 37 -12.17 11.42 21.32
C GLY A 37 -11.46 10.08 21.55
N SER A 38 -11.88 9.34 22.58
CA SER A 38 -11.30 8.03 22.95
C SER A 38 -11.82 6.86 22.11
N GLY A 39 -12.96 7.02 21.44
CA GLY A 39 -13.58 6.00 20.60
C GLY A 39 -13.22 6.15 19.12
N ILE A 40 -13.75 7.19 18.47
CA ILE A 40 -13.48 7.51 17.06
C ILE A 40 -12.70 8.83 17.02
N PRO A 41 -11.39 8.80 16.72
CA PRO A 41 -10.60 9.99 16.51
C PRO A 41 -11.20 10.83 15.38
N HIS A 42 -11.52 12.09 15.67
CA HIS A 42 -12.07 13.04 14.70
C HIS A 42 -11.36 14.38 14.80
N VAL A 43 -11.40 15.16 13.72
CA VAL A 43 -10.85 16.50 13.67
C VAL A 43 -12.00 17.49 13.55
N ASP A 44 -11.99 18.51 14.39
CA ASP A 44 -13.00 19.56 14.40
C ASP A 44 -12.93 20.43 13.14
N LYS A 45 -14.08 20.93 12.72
CA LYS A 45 -14.20 21.73 11.48
C LYS A 45 -13.38 23.02 11.57
N GLU A 46 -13.24 23.57 12.77
CA GLU A 46 -12.46 24.77 13.07
C GLU A 46 -10.96 24.54 12.79
N VAL A 47 -10.46 23.32 12.98
CA VAL A 47 -9.07 22.97 12.64
C VAL A 47 -8.89 22.93 11.12
N LEU A 48 -9.86 22.34 10.41
CA LEU A 48 -9.85 22.32 8.94
C LEU A 48 -9.91 23.73 8.33
N GLY A 49 -10.70 24.63 8.94
CA GLY A 49 -10.82 26.02 8.50
C GLY A 49 -9.57 26.88 8.71
N LYS A 50 -8.61 26.41 9.54
CA LYS A 50 -7.34 27.09 9.80
C LYS A 50 -6.20 26.60 8.89
N LEU A 51 -6.44 25.59 8.05
CA LEU A 51 -5.43 25.09 7.15
C LEU A 51 -5.19 26.11 6.03
N GLU A 52 -3.94 26.54 5.93
CA GLU A 52 -3.50 27.41 4.84
C GLU A 52 -2.95 26.55 3.69
N ILE A 53 -3.39 26.85 2.48
CA ILE A 53 -2.94 26.20 1.25
C ILE A 53 -2.36 27.28 0.35
N THR A 54 -1.12 27.09 -0.07
CA THR A 54 -0.43 28.02 -0.96
C THR A 54 -1.03 27.99 -2.35
N GLU A 55 -1.34 29.15 -2.90
CA GLU A 55 -1.82 29.29 -4.27
C GLU A 55 -0.63 29.46 -5.23
N PHE A 56 -0.55 28.57 -6.23
CA PHE A 56 0.45 28.61 -7.30
C PHE A 56 -0.22 28.77 -8.66
N ALA A 57 0.55 29.12 -9.68
CA ALA A 57 0.04 29.11 -11.06
C ALA A 57 -0.39 27.69 -11.47
N GLU A 58 -1.40 27.56 -12.33
CA GLU A 58 -1.96 26.26 -12.73
C GLU A 58 -0.92 25.29 -13.31
N SER A 59 0.07 25.83 -14.05
CA SER A 59 1.20 25.06 -14.58
C SER A 59 2.07 24.47 -13.48
N GLU A 60 2.36 25.23 -12.42
CA GLU A 60 3.13 24.79 -11.26
C GLU A 60 2.36 23.78 -10.44
N GLN A 61 1.06 24.02 -10.19
CA GLN A 61 0.19 23.07 -9.52
C GLN A 61 0.19 21.71 -10.22
N SER A 62 0.07 21.72 -11.55
CA SER A 62 0.11 20.52 -12.38
C SER A 62 1.46 19.79 -12.24
N LYS A 63 2.57 20.52 -12.26
CA LYS A 63 3.91 19.93 -12.14
C LYS A 63 4.16 19.32 -10.76
N ILE A 64 3.74 20.01 -9.69
CA ILE A 64 3.84 19.51 -8.32
C ILE A 64 3.03 18.21 -8.19
N ALA A 65 1.78 18.20 -8.65
CA ALA A 65 0.92 17.03 -8.59
C ALA A 65 1.46 15.85 -9.42
N GLU A 66 2.04 16.12 -10.59
CA GLU A 66 2.67 15.11 -11.46
C GLU A 66 3.85 14.43 -10.75
N VAL A 67 4.74 15.21 -10.13
CA VAL A 67 5.91 14.68 -9.42
C VAL A 67 5.46 13.82 -8.23
N LEU A 68 4.58 14.33 -7.38
CA LEU A 68 4.12 13.62 -6.19
C LEU A 68 3.33 12.35 -6.54
N SER A 69 2.43 12.41 -7.52
CA SER A 69 1.69 11.23 -7.99
C SER A 69 2.59 10.18 -8.63
N THR A 70 3.68 10.59 -9.28
CA THR A 70 4.66 9.65 -9.83
C THR A 70 5.42 8.92 -8.73
N VAL A 71 5.80 9.60 -7.65
CA VAL A 71 6.41 8.99 -6.47
C VAL A 71 5.44 8.00 -5.81
N ASP A 72 4.18 8.38 -5.59
CA ASP A 72 3.17 7.50 -5.01
C ASP A 72 2.94 6.24 -5.86
N ARG A 73 2.89 6.40 -7.19
CA ARG A 73 2.78 5.27 -8.12
C ARG A 73 3.98 4.33 -8.01
N ALA A 74 5.20 4.87 -7.95
CA ALA A 74 6.41 4.07 -7.78
C ALA A 74 6.40 3.30 -6.45
N ILE A 75 5.95 3.92 -5.35
CA ILE A 75 5.79 3.28 -4.05
C ILE A 75 4.76 2.13 -4.14
N ALA A 76 3.61 2.37 -4.76
CA ALA A 76 2.56 1.37 -4.90
C ALA A 76 3.05 0.14 -5.69
N GLN A 77 3.69 0.39 -6.84
CA GLN A 77 4.28 -0.67 -7.68
C GLN A 77 5.35 -1.46 -6.93
N THR A 78 6.19 -0.79 -6.14
CA THR A 78 7.23 -1.45 -5.33
C THR A 78 6.60 -2.34 -4.25
N LYS A 79 5.55 -1.87 -3.56
CA LYS A 79 4.83 -2.67 -2.57
C LYS A 79 4.18 -3.92 -3.19
N GLU A 80 3.58 -3.77 -4.37
CA GLU A 80 3.01 -4.90 -5.11
C GLU A 80 4.08 -5.93 -5.49
N LEU A 81 5.24 -5.46 -5.96
CA LEU A 81 6.37 -6.33 -6.31
C LEU A 81 6.89 -7.09 -5.08
N ILE A 82 7.05 -6.41 -3.93
CA ILE A 82 7.44 -7.04 -2.66
C ILE A 82 6.42 -8.12 -2.28
N ALA A 83 5.12 -7.82 -2.33
CA ALA A 83 4.07 -8.79 -1.98
C ALA A 83 4.07 -10.01 -2.94
N LYS A 84 4.35 -9.79 -4.23
CA LYS A 84 4.52 -10.87 -5.21
C LYS A 84 5.75 -11.73 -4.90
N GLN A 85 6.88 -11.11 -4.61
CA GLN A 85 8.13 -11.81 -4.26
C GLN A 85 7.98 -12.62 -2.96
N GLN A 86 7.32 -12.08 -1.95
CA GLN A 86 7.02 -12.80 -0.70
C GLN A 86 6.19 -14.06 -0.96
N ARG A 87 5.15 -13.97 -1.80
CA ARG A 87 4.34 -15.14 -2.19
C ARG A 87 5.16 -16.20 -2.92
N ILE A 88 5.99 -15.78 -3.88
CA ILE A 88 6.89 -16.69 -4.61
C ILE A 88 7.86 -17.37 -3.64
N LYS A 89 8.48 -16.59 -2.73
CA LYS A 89 9.40 -17.13 -1.72
C LYS A 89 8.72 -18.18 -0.85
N ILE A 90 7.50 -17.92 -0.35
CA ILE A 90 6.76 -18.86 0.49
C ILE A 90 6.40 -20.13 -0.30
N GLY A 91 5.92 -19.99 -1.54
CA GLY A 91 5.63 -21.13 -2.42
C GLY A 91 6.88 -21.98 -2.67
N LEU A 92 7.97 -21.34 -3.08
CA LEU A 92 9.24 -22.03 -3.33
C LEU A 92 9.81 -22.72 -2.09
N MET A 93 9.77 -22.06 -0.92
CA MET A 93 10.22 -22.69 0.33
C MET A 93 9.37 -23.89 0.68
N ARG A 94 8.05 -23.82 0.49
CA ARG A 94 7.16 -24.97 0.67
C ARG A 94 7.56 -26.09 -0.27
N ASP A 95 7.62 -25.82 -1.57
CA ASP A 95 7.94 -26.80 -2.59
C ASP A 95 9.30 -27.48 -2.31
N LEU A 96 10.33 -26.72 -1.98
CA LEU A 96 11.66 -27.26 -1.67
C LEU A 96 11.70 -28.06 -0.37
N LEU A 97 11.00 -27.64 0.68
CA LEU A 97 11.01 -28.35 1.97
C LEU A 97 10.09 -29.57 2.00
N THR A 98 9.07 -29.63 1.13
CA THR A 98 8.15 -30.78 1.06
C THR A 98 8.50 -31.76 -0.04
N LEU A 99 8.98 -31.27 -1.19
CA LEU A 99 9.22 -32.09 -2.37
C LEU A 99 10.71 -32.27 -2.67
N GLY A 100 11.56 -31.28 -2.35
CA GLY A 100 12.97 -31.30 -2.70
C GLY A 100 13.24 -31.22 -4.21
N ILE A 101 14.51 -31.32 -4.59
CA ILE A 101 14.97 -31.31 -5.99
C ILE A 101 15.70 -32.61 -6.33
N ASP A 102 15.63 -33.02 -7.60
CA ASP A 102 16.40 -34.15 -8.12
C ASP A 102 17.82 -33.73 -8.57
N GLU A 103 18.60 -34.69 -9.04
CA GLU A 103 19.98 -34.47 -9.51
C GLU A 103 20.07 -33.52 -10.73
N ALA A 104 18.98 -33.39 -11.49
CA ALA A 104 18.88 -32.48 -12.63
C ALA A 104 18.38 -31.08 -12.23
N GLY A 105 18.12 -30.85 -10.94
CA GLY A 105 17.63 -29.57 -10.40
C GLY A 105 16.13 -29.34 -10.64
N GLN A 106 15.36 -30.39 -10.93
CA GLN A 106 13.91 -30.31 -11.14
C GLN A 106 13.18 -30.64 -9.83
N LEU A 107 12.00 -30.05 -9.66
CA LEU A 107 11.16 -30.28 -8.49
C LEU A 107 10.60 -31.71 -8.51
N ARG A 108 10.80 -32.48 -7.45
CA ARG A 108 10.22 -33.83 -7.36
C ARG A 108 8.70 -33.74 -7.18
N SER A 109 8.00 -34.80 -7.56
CA SER A 109 6.55 -34.93 -7.37
C SER A 109 6.17 -36.40 -7.26
N GLU A 110 5.01 -36.73 -6.69
CA GLU A 110 4.56 -38.12 -6.58
C GLU A 110 4.40 -38.82 -7.94
N ALA A 111 4.27 -38.06 -9.05
CA ALA A 111 4.24 -38.60 -10.40
C ALA A 111 5.63 -38.99 -10.94
N THR A 112 6.70 -38.46 -10.36
CA THR A 112 8.08 -38.61 -10.86
C THR A 112 8.98 -39.40 -9.91
N HIS A 113 8.74 -39.31 -8.60
CA HIS A 113 9.57 -39.89 -7.56
C HIS A 113 8.71 -40.51 -6.45
N ALA A 114 9.24 -41.53 -5.77
CA ALA A 114 8.57 -42.16 -4.63
C ALA A 114 8.71 -41.29 -3.37
N PHE A 115 7.66 -41.29 -2.55
CA PHE A 115 7.62 -40.59 -1.26
C PHE A 115 7.22 -41.57 -0.16
N GLU A 116 7.80 -41.41 1.03
CA GLU A 116 7.47 -42.20 2.22
C GLU A 116 6.87 -41.31 3.32
N ASP A 117 5.95 -41.87 4.10
CA ASP A 117 5.38 -41.19 5.26
C ASP A 117 6.37 -41.21 6.43
N SER A 118 6.69 -40.03 6.97
CA SER A 118 7.53 -39.87 8.16
C SER A 118 6.78 -39.10 9.27
N PRO A 119 7.27 -39.11 10.53
CA PRO A 119 6.72 -38.29 11.60
C PRO A 119 6.75 -36.77 11.31
N LEU A 120 7.56 -36.32 10.35
CA LEU A 120 7.68 -34.92 9.92
C LEU A 120 6.84 -34.61 8.66
N GLY A 121 6.10 -35.58 8.13
CA GLY A 121 5.34 -35.48 6.87
C GLY A 121 5.90 -36.42 5.78
N ARG A 122 5.33 -36.36 4.57
CA ARG A 122 5.82 -37.13 3.41
C ARG A 122 7.16 -36.59 2.94
N ILE A 123 8.15 -37.46 2.84
CA ILE A 123 9.51 -37.10 2.41
C ILE A 123 9.85 -37.92 1.15
N PRO A 124 10.47 -37.32 0.13
CA PRO A 124 10.94 -38.07 -1.04
C PRO A 124 12.04 -39.07 -0.66
N MET A 125 12.02 -40.27 -1.23
CA MET A 125 13.12 -41.25 -1.10
C MET A 125 14.35 -40.86 -1.93
#